data_AF-A0A3D4FCI4-F1
#
_entry.id   AF-A0A3D4FCI4-F1
#
_cell.length_a   1.000
_cell.length_b   1.000
_cell.length_c   1.000
_cell.angle_alpha   90.00
_cell.angle_beta   90.00
_cell.angle_gamma   90.00
#
_symmetry.space_group_name_H-M   'P 1'
#
loop_
_entity.id
_entity.type
_entity.pdbx_description
1 polymer ?
#
loop_
_entity_poly.entity_id
_entity_poly.type
_entity_poly.pdbx_seq_one_letter_code
_entity_poly.pdbx_strand_id
1 'polypeptide(L)' 'MPLGASQVRGASSQQPNIVLIISDDQAWTDYGFMGHELIRTPHLDQLAATSVLFDRGYVPTAL' A
#
# COMPACT_ATOMS: atom_id res chain seq x y z
N MET A 1 -22.09 1.40 -33.63
CA MET A 1 -21.06 2.39 -33.24
C MET A 1 -20.29 1.84 -32.05
N PRO A 2 -19.13 1.18 -32.20
CA PRO A 2 -18.27 0.92 -31.06
C PRO A 2 -17.36 2.14 -30.83
N LEU A 3 -17.56 2.82 -29.70
CA LEU A 3 -16.59 3.75 -29.14
C LEU A 3 -15.57 2.92 -28.36
N GLY A 4 -14.53 2.46 -29.04
CA GLY A 4 -13.36 1.83 -28.43
C GLY A 4 -12.12 2.54 -28.94
N ALA A 5 -11.76 3.66 -28.33
CA ALA A 5 -10.49 4.33 -28.63
C ALA A 5 -9.35 3.39 -28.23
N SER A 6 -8.61 2.89 -29.22
CA SER A 6 -7.33 2.21 -29.02
C SER A 6 -6.39 3.22 -28.36
N GLN A 7 -6.02 2.97 -27.10
CA GLN A 7 -5.05 3.80 -26.41
C GLN A 7 -3.68 3.63 -27.06
N VAL A 8 -3.17 4.72 -27.62
CA VAL A 8 -1.79 4.83 -28.11
C VAL A 8 -0.86 4.63 -26.91
N ARG A 9 -0.21 3.47 -26.82
CA ARG A 9 0.88 3.24 -25.86
C ARG A 9 2.09 4.03 -26.33
N GLY A 10 2.21 5.28 -25.90
CA GLY A 10 3.40 6.08 -26.07
C GLY A 10 4.62 5.35 -25.51
N ALA A 11 5.71 5.31 -26.27
CA ALA A 11 6.93 4.66 -25.83
C ALA A 11 7.51 5.39 -24.60
N SER A 12 7.69 4.63 -23.51
CA SER A 12 8.59 4.86 -22.37
C SER A 12 8.15 5.67 -21.13
N SER A 13 6.86 5.74 -20.78
CA SER A 13 6.53 5.70 -19.35
C SER A 13 6.48 4.23 -18.97
N GLN A 14 7.59 3.67 -18.48
CA GLN A 14 7.65 2.27 -18.04
C GLN A 14 6.44 2.01 -17.14
N GLN A 15 5.57 1.08 -17.54
CA GLN A 15 4.43 0.71 -16.70
C GLN A 15 5.00 0.20 -15.39
N PRO A 16 4.69 0.84 -14.24
CA PRO A 16 5.27 0.41 -12.98
C PRO A 16 4.76 -0.98 -12.64
N ASN A 17 5.63 -1.81 -12.07
CA ASN A 17 5.18 -3.03 -11.43
C ASN A 17 4.44 -2.67 -10.15
N ILE A 18 3.33 -3.36 -9.87
CA ILE A 18 2.57 -3.18 -8.64
C ILE A 18 2.80 -4.42 -7.76
N VAL A 19 3.25 -4.20 -6.53
CA VAL A 19 3.36 -5.24 -5.50
C VAL A 19 2.34 -4.93 -4.42
N LEU A 20 1.35 -5.81 -4.25
CA LEU A 20 0.33 -5.72 -3.20
C LEU A 20 0.69 -6.69 -2.08
N ILE A 21 0.96 -6.16 -0.89
CA ILE A 21 1.25 -6.95 0.31
C ILE A 21 0.04 -6.84 1.23
N ILE A 22 -0.48 -7.98 1.68
CA ILE A 22 -1.60 -8.07 2.62
C ILE A 22 -1.17 -9.00 3.76
N SER A 23 -1.31 -8.51 4.98
CA SER A 23 -1.16 -9.28 6.22
C SER A 23 -2.54 -9.73 6.71
N ASP A 24 -2.62 -10.95 7.22
CA ASP A 24 -3.81 -11.46 7.89
C ASP A 24 -3.79 -11.07 9.38
N ASP A 25 -4.95 -10.75 9.97
CA ASP A 25 -5.14 -10.42 11.39
C ASP A 25 -4.21 -9.35 12.00
N GLN A 26 -3.60 -8.48 11.19
CA GLN A 26 -2.71 -7.43 11.70
C GLN A 26 -3.50 -6.15 12.00
N ALA A 27 -3.55 -5.75 13.27
CA ALA A 27 -4.21 -4.51 13.67
C ALA A 27 -3.37 -3.28 13.30
N TRP A 28 -4.04 -2.13 13.17
CA TRP A 28 -3.36 -0.86 12.88
C TRP A 28 -2.39 -0.42 13.98
N THR A 29 -2.52 -0.97 15.19
CA THR A 29 -1.61 -0.71 16.32
C THR A 29 -0.36 -1.59 16.30
N ASP A 30 -0.28 -2.61 15.45
CA ASP A 30 0.76 -3.64 15.50
C ASP A 30 2.05 -3.25 14.73
N TYR A 31 2.31 -1.96 14.60
CA TYR A 31 3.44 -1.43 13.84
C TYR A 31 4.29 -0.47 14.68
N GLY A 32 5.61 -0.55 14.51
CA GLY A 32 6.55 0.39 15.13
C GLY A 32 6.28 1.84 14.69
N PHE A 33 6.05 2.06 13.39
CA PHE A 33 5.68 3.38 12.84
C PHE A 33 4.31 3.90 13.33
N MET A 34 3.45 3.06 13.91
CA MET A 34 2.19 3.46 14.56
C MET A 34 2.36 3.67 16.07
N GLY A 35 3.59 3.59 16.59
CA GLY A 35 3.92 3.88 17.98
C GLY A 35 3.93 2.68 18.92
N HIS A 36 3.92 1.44 18.41
CA HIS A 36 3.98 0.26 19.26
C HIS A 36 5.32 0.16 20.01
N GLU A 37 5.29 -0.04 21.34
CA GLU A 37 6.51 -0.01 22.19
C GLU A 37 7.39 -1.27 22.06
N LEU A 38 6.78 -2.45 21.89
CA LEU A 38 7.49 -3.74 21.87
C LEU A 38 7.68 -4.36 20.47
N ILE A 39 6.67 -4.29 19.60
CA ILE A 39 6.71 -4.84 18.24
C ILE A 39 7.71 -4.05 17.41
N ARG A 40 8.58 -4.77 16.70
CA ARG A 40 9.61 -4.20 15.83
C ARG A 40 9.33 -4.57 14.39
N THR A 41 9.07 -3.57 13.56
CA THR A 41 8.77 -3.74 12.13
C THR A 41 9.76 -2.97 11.26
N PRO A 42 11.09 -3.15 11.42
CA PRO A 42 12.09 -2.22 10.88
C PRO A 42 12.00 -2.01 9.36
N HIS A 43 11.63 -3.04 8.60
CA HIS A 43 11.44 -2.93 7.15
C HIS A 43 10.17 -2.18 6.77
N LEU A 44 9.08 -2.34 7.53
CA LEU A 44 7.84 -1.58 7.30
C LEU A 44 7.98 -0.15 7.83
N ASP A 45 8.73 0.07 8.91
CA ASP A 45 9.05 1.39 9.44
C ASP A 45 9.84 2.21 8.40
N GLN A 46 10.84 1.59 7.76
CA GLN A 46 11.56 2.20 6.63
C GLN A 46 10.66 2.48 5.43
N LEU A 47 9.75 1.55 5.10
CA LEU A 47 8.80 1.74 4.02
C LEU A 47 7.88 2.93 4.32
N ALA A 48 7.32 3.02 5.53
CA ALA A 48 6.45 4.10 5.97
C ALA A 48 7.17 5.46 5.95
N ALA A 49 8.43 5.52 6.38
CA ALA A 49 9.24 6.74 6.38
C ALA A 49 9.55 7.30 4.97
N THR A 50 9.47 6.46 3.93
CA THR A 50 9.76 6.83 2.54
C THR A 50 8.51 6.85 1.64
N SER A 51 7.34 6.62 2.23
CA SER A 51 6.07 6.47 1.52
C SER A 51 5.01 7.43 2.07
N VAL A 52 3.83 7.39 1.45
CA VAL A 52 2.62 7.99 2.05
C VAL A 52 2.03 7.00 3.04
N LEU A 53 1.85 7.44 4.28
CA LEU A 53 1.18 6.68 5.34
C LEU A 53 -0.29 7.10 5.44
N PHE A 54 -1.20 6.11 5.46
CA PHE A 54 -2.61 6.32 5.78
C PHE A 54 -2.87 5.88 7.22
N ASP A 55 -2.69 6.80 8.17
CA ASP A 55 -2.88 6.56 9.61
C ASP A 55 -4.35 6.34 10.03
N ARG A 56 -5.29 6.65 9.13
CA ARG A 56 -6.74 6.45 9.28
C ARG A 56 -7.33 5.64 8.12
N GLY A 57 -6.68 4.53 7.78
CA GLY A 57 -7.22 3.51 6.87
C GLY A 57 -8.16 2.56 7.58
N TYR A 58 -9.37 2.37 7.04
CA TYR A 58 -10.39 1.47 7.63
C TYR A 58 -10.72 0.33 6.68
N VAL A 59 -10.95 -0.86 7.24
CA VAL A 59 -11.61 -1.95 6.52
C VAL A 59 -13.12 -1.75 6.59
N PRO A 60 -13.87 -2.05 5.51
CA PRO A 60 -15.32 -1.85 5.51
C PRO A 60 -16.05 -2.81 6.47
N THR A 61 -15.50 -4.02 6.64
CA THR A 61 -16.01 -5.06 7.54
C THR A 61 -14.82 -5.83 8.11
N ALA A 62 -14.80 -6.05 9.42
CA ALA A 62 -13.87 -6.98 10.06
C ALA A 62 -14.42 -8.40 9.96
N LEU A 63 -13.56 -9.37 9.65
CA LEU A 63 -13.88 -10.80 9.66
C LEU A 63 -13.48 -11.44 10.99
#